data_AF-A0A6I9PNV9-F1
#
_entry.id   AF-A0A6I9PNV9-F1
#
_cell.length_a   1.000
_cell.length_b   1.000
_cell.length_c   1.000
_cell.angle_alpha   90.00
_cell.angle_beta   90.00
_cell.angle_gamma   90.00
#
_symmetry.space_group_name_H-M   'P 1'
#
loop_
_entity.id
_entity.type
_entity.pdbx_description
1 polymer ?
#
loop_
_entity_poly.entity_id
_entity_poly.type
_entity_poly.pdbx_seq_one_letter_code
_entity_poly.pdbx_strand_id
1 'polypeptide(L)'
;MAESVEPEQDWMDRALDTADDTLVAMETLLATLRAFEDVLRQQELSIASSTEYCDNFCQALMHYAGSRNSMEHGLPLLEVYCLSISCFAAARSHLTPDSDRVALVLKRLALSCFELLLSVPENEIPYEAWVQFHHSVQIAHDTLLQYGSTDLQALLQITGEGGAWSNSVLTSLLTGQPTNPEEVNAYISLEGEGFMEMRVKHLEKMGEVAKAVVLAKACTECRFISNQATFRQTFVFLLCHLLPNEEAIMEISRLDCKDVLEITCTLESEGEENHAFILCTTFLTQQLQQQNLYCSWELTLLWSKLQRRIDPSLMSLVERCLQLGAIAKTVLHLLCLVRIIQTEVSPIGCFPFLCWVLAGPFGCKNIRLDIFTHE
;
A
#
# COMPACT_ATOMS: atom_id res chain seq x y z
N MET A 1 -23.98 -28.71 -50.65
CA MET A 1 -24.61 -29.59 -49.65
C MET A 1 -23.87 -29.37 -48.35
N ALA A 2 -24.60 -28.88 -47.35
CA ALA A 2 -24.31 -28.82 -45.91
C ALA A 2 -22.86 -28.62 -45.48
N GLU A 3 -22.50 -27.38 -45.14
CA GLU A 3 -21.53 -27.12 -44.06
C GLU A 3 -22.24 -27.46 -42.75
N SER A 4 -21.87 -28.59 -42.14
CA SER A 4 -22.22 -28.91 -40.76
C SER A 4 -21.29 -28.14 -39.84
N VAL A 5 -21.87 -27.17 -39.16
CA VAL A 5 -21.31 -26.46 -38.01
C VAL A 5 -21.11 -27.50 -36.89
N GLU A 6 -19.87 -27.89 -36.63
CA GLU A 6 -19.47 -28.51 -35.35
C GLU A 6 -18.45 -27.59 -34.65
N PRO A 7 -18.89 -26.81 -33.66
CA PRO A 7 -17.99 -26.26 -32.66
C PRO A 7 -18.64 -26.45 -31.29
N GLU A 8 -18.37 -27.58 -30.63
CA GLU A 8 -18.74 -27.74 -29.21
C GLU A 8 -17.96 -28.88 -28.53
N GLN A 9 -17.50 -29.91 -29.25
CA GLN A 9 -16.85 -31.08 -28.64
C GLN A 9 -15.38 -30.86 -28.20
N ASP A 10 -14.55 -30.19 -29.02
CA ASP A 10 -13.07 -30.09 -28.79
C ASP A 10 -12.70 -29.16 -27.62
N TRP A 11 -13.61 -28.26 -27.24
CA TRP A 11 -13.45 -27.40 -26.05
C TRP A 11 -13.88 -28.11 -24.78
N MET A 12 -14.91 -28.97 -24.86
CA MET A 12 -15.35 -29.77 -23.73
C MET A 12 -14.30 -30.82 -23.34
N ASP A 13 -13.66 -31.48 -24.31
CA ASP A 13 -12.62 -32.47 -24.01
C ASP A 13 -11.37 -31.82 -23.37
N ARG A 14 -10.94 -30.63 -23.82
CA ARG A 14 -9.82 -29.92 -23.17
C ARG A 14 -10.17 -29.36 -21.78
N ALA A 15 -11.42 -28.96 -21.57
CA ALA A 15 -11.89 -28.49 -20.27
C ALA A 15 -12.06 -29.65 -19.26
N LEU A 16 -12.35 -30.85 -19.75
CA LEU A 16 -12.40 -32.08 -18.95
C LEU A 16 -10.99 -32.53 -18.53
N ASP A 17 -10.02 -32.51 -19.45
CA ASP A 17 -8.60 -32.83 -19.13
C ASP A 17 -8.01 -31.86 -18.08
N THR A 18 -8.30 -30.55 -18.19
CA THR A 18 -7.81 -29.57 -17.21
C THR A 18 -8.51 -29.66 -15.84
N ALA A 19 -9.77 -30.06 -15.81
CA ALA A 19 -10.51 -30.30 -14.57
C ALA A 19 -10.00 -31.55 -13.84
N ASP A 20 -9.72 -32.62 -14.58
CA ASP A 20 -9.15 -33.86 -14.02
C ASP A 20 -7.72 -33.62 -13.47
N ASP A 21 -6.89 -32.89 -14.22
CA ASP A 21 -5.57 -32.44 -13.75
C ASP A 21 -5.64 -31.59 -12.48
N THR A 22 -6.68 -30.75 -12.36
CA THR A 22 -6.90 -29.91 -11.17
C THR A 22 -7.31 -30.74 -9.95
N LEU A 23 -8.19 -31.72 -10.14
CA LEU A 23 -8.61 -32.64 -9.09
C LEU A 23 -7.44 -33.50 -8.59
N VAL A 24 -6.66 -34.09 -9.50
CA VAL A 24 -5.47 -34.87 -9.16
C VAL A 24 -4.44 -34.03 -8.42
N ALA A 25 -4.22 -32.78 -8.84
CA ALA A 25 -3.33 -31.86 -8.14
C ALA A 25 -3.82 -31.56 -6.71
N MET A 26 -5.14 -31.43 -6.52
CA MET A 26 -5.75 -31.18 -5.22
C MET A 26 -5.62 -32.36 -4.26
N GLU A 27 -5.87 -33.58 -4.75
CA GLU A 27 -5.68 -34.80 -3.97
C GLU A 27 -4.21 -34.99 -3.57
N THR A 28 -3.30 -34.68 -4.49
CA THR A 28 -1.85 -34.76 -4.24
C THR A 28 -1.41 -33.74 -3.19
N LEU A 29 -1.93 -32.51 -3.24
CA LEU A 29 -1.68 -31.50 -2.19
C LEU A 29 -2.17 -32.01 -0.83
N LEU A 30 -3.40 -32.52 -0.74
CA LEU A 30 -3.96 -33.05 0.51
C LEU A 30 -3.12 -34.20 1.07
N ALA A 31 -2.70 -35.13 0.22
CA ALA A 31 -1.82 -36.24 0.62
C ALA A 31 -0.47 -35.73 1.13
N THR A 32 0.10 -34.71 0.47
CA THR A 32 1.37 -34.09 0.85
C THR A 32 1.26 -33.41 2.23
N LEU A 33 0.21 -32.61 2.45
CA LEU A 33 0.00 -31.90 3.71
C LEU A 33 -0.25 -32.87 4.88
N ARG A 34 -0.99 -33.97 4.64
CA ARG A 34 -1.18 -35.03 5.63
C ARG A 34 0.11 -35.77 5.95
N ALA A 35 0.95 -36.04 4.94
CA ALA A 35 2.25 -36.67 5.17
C ALA A 35 3.16 -35.81 6.06
N PHE A 36 3.14 -34.48 5.88
CA PHE A 36 3.86 -33.56 6.77
C PHE A 36 3.33 -33.60 8.20
N GLU A 37 2.01 -33.66 8.37
CA GLU A 37 1.39 -33.81 9.70
C GLU A 37 1.78 -35.14 10.36
N ASP A 38 1.80 -36.24 9.61
CA ASP A 38 2.18 -37.57 10.13
C ASP A 38 3.65 -37.62 10.57
N VAL A 39 4.56 -36.94 9.85
CA VAL A 39 5.95 -36.77 10.28
C VAL A 39 6.02 -35.93 11.56
N LEU A 40 5.30 -34.81 11.60
CA LEU A 40 5.28 -33.92 12.76
C LEU A 40 4.76 -34.64 14.02
N ARG A 41 3.75 -35.51 13.90
CA ARG A 41 3.20 -36.33 14.99
C ARG A 41 4.21 -37.30 15.60
N GLN A 42 5.23 -37.71 14.84
CA GLN A 42 6.27 -38.64 15.29
C GLN A 42 7.46 -37.90 15.94
N GLN A 43 7.53 -36.57 15.79
CA GLN A 43 8.60 -35.75 16.33
C GLN A 43 8.23 -35.20 17.72
N GLU A 44 9.25 -34.82 18.49
CA GLU A 44 9.02 -34.10 19.75
C GLU A 44 8.50 -32.68 19.47
N LEU A 45 7.65 -32.17 20.38
CA LEU A 45 7.15 -30.80 20.35
C LEU A 45 8.32 -29.83 20.57
N SER A 46 8.80 -29.21 19.49
CA SER A 46 9.96 -28.31 19.52
C SER A 46 9.84 -27.18 18.50
N ILE A 47 10.66 -26.14 18.67
CA ILE A 47 10.77 -25.03 17.71
C ILE A 47 11.30 -25.54 16.37
N ALA A 48 12.23 -26.50 16.38
CA ALA A 48 12.83 -27.06 15.17
C ALA A 48 11.80 -27.82 14.32
N SER A 49 11.07 -28.76 14.93
CA SER A 49 10.02 -29.54 14.24
C SER A 49 8.89 -28.64 13.72
N SER A 50 8.48 -27.64 14.52
CA SER A 50 7.44 -26.69 14.08
C SER A 50 7.92 -25.79 12.92
N THR A 51 9.19 -25.39 12.94
CA THR A 51 9.79 -24.59 11.85
C THR A 51 9.91 -25.41 10.57
N GLU A 52 10.39 -26.66 10.67
CA GLU A 52 10.51 -27.56 9.54
C GLU A 52 9.14 -27.85 8.90
N TYR A 53 8.10 -28.11 9.71
CA TYR A 53 6.73 -28.26 9.21
C TYR A 53 6.26 -26.99 8.48
N CYS A 54 6.47 -25.81 9.07
CA CYS A 54 6.06 -24.54 8.46
C CYS A 54 6.77 -24.27 7.12
N ASP A 55 8.07 -24.54 7.03
CA ASP A 55 8.85 -24.35 5.81
C ASP A 55 8.40 -25.33 4.70
N ASN A 56 8.22 -26.61 5.03
CA ASN A 56 7.72 -27.63 4.11
C ASN A 56 6.29 -27.30 3.63
N PHE A 57 5.42 -26.88 4.55
CA PHE A 57 4.05 -26.45 4.25
C PHE A 57 4.05 -25.27 3.27
N CYS A 58 4.84 -24.23 3.54
CA CYS A 58 4.98 -23.09 2.62
C CYS A 58 5.54 -23.50 1.26
N GLN A 59 6.52 -24.40 1.22
CA GLN A 59 7.09 -24.88 -0.04
C GLN A 59 6.06 -25.64 -0.88
N ALA A 60 5.27 -26.52 -0.26
CA ALA A 60 4.18 -27.20 -0.95
C ALA A 60 3.16 -26.19 -1.49
N LEU A 61 2.71 -25.23 -0.67
CA LEU A 61 1.79 -24.20 -1.13
C LEU A 61 2.33 -23.40 -2.33
N MET A 62 3.59 -22.99 -2.30
CA MET A 62 4.22 -22.30 -3.43
C MET A 62 4.27 -23.16 -4.69
N HIS A 63 4.47 -24.48 -4.56
CA HIS A 63 4.45 -25.40 -5.70
C HIS A 63 3.06 -25.52 -6.35
N TYR A 64 2.00 -25.61 -5.55
CA TYR A 64 0.63 -25.84 -6.06
C TYR A 64 -0.13 -24.54 -6.41
N ALA A 65 0.16 -23.43 -5.74
CA ALA A 65 -0.50 -22.14 -5.96
C ALA A 65 0.36 -21.12 -6.72
N GLY A 66 1.70 -21.23 -6.66
CA GLY A 66 2.60 -20.16 -7.12
C GLY A 66 2.64 -19.93 -8.63
N SER A 67 2.24 -20.92 -9.44
CA SER A 67 2.11 -20.78 -10.90
C SER A 67 0.71 -20.35 -11.35
N ARG A 68 -0.26 -20.31 -10.44
CA ARG A 68 -1.66 -19.97 -10.72
C ARG A 68 -1.90 -18.48 -10.49
N ASN A 69 -2.75 -17.89 -11.32
CA ASN A 69 -3.21 -16.50 -11.16
C ASN A 69 -4.69 -16.46 -10.75
N SER A 70 -5.09 -15.40 -10.04
CA SER A 70 -6.44 -15.25 -9.49
C SER A 70 -7.54 -15.10 -10.55
N MET A 71 -7.25 -14.50 -11.70
CA MET A 71 -8.25 -14.29 -12.76
C MET A 71 -8.67 -15.60 -13.45
N GLU A 72 -7.72 -16.49 -13.73
CA GLU A 72 -8.00 -17.75 -14.44
C GLU A 72 -8.25 -18.92 -13.48
N HIS A 73 -7.66 -18.88 -12.29
CA HIS A 73 -7.64 -20.01 -11.35
C HIS A 73 -8.29 -19.68 -10.00
N GLY A 74 -9.21 -18.72 -9.97
CA GLY A 74 -9.87 -18.26 -8.74
C GLY A 74 -10.43 -19.39 -7.87
N LEU A 75 -11.25 -20.25 -8.46
CA LEU A 75 -11.87 -21.39 -7.74
C LEU A 75 -10.87 -22.47 -7.33
N PRO A 76 -9.99 -22.97 -8.22
CA PRO A 76 -8.94 -23.89 -7.81
C PRO A 76 -8.04 -23.34 -6.69
N LEU A 77 -7.75 -22.04 -6.67
CA LEU A 77 -6.99 -21.41 -5.59
C LEU A 77 -7.78 -21.33 -4.29
N LEU A 78 -9.08 -21.03 -4.35
CA LEU A 78 -9.96 -21.02 -3.18
C LEU A 78 -9.99 -22.40 -2.50
N GLU A 79 -10.09 -23.47 -3.29
CA GLU A 79 -10.05 -24.85 -2.78
C GLU A 79 -8.69 -25.21 -2.15
N VAL A 80 -7.58 -24.81 -2.79
CA VAL A 80 -6.23 -24.95 -2.21
C VAL A 80 -6.17 -24.27 -0.84
N TYR A 81 -6.73 -23.06 -0.70
CA TYR A 81 -6.75 -22.34 0.57
C TYR A 81 -7.66 -22.99 1.61
N CYS A 82 -8.86 -23.49 1.23
CA CYS A 82 -9.73 -24.27 2.11
C CYS A 82 -8.97 -25.44 2.75
N LEU A 83 -8.30 -26.24 1.92
CA LEU A 83 -7.55 -27.41 2.37
C LEU A 83 -6.37 -27.00 3.24
N SER A 84 -5.64 -25.96 2.83
CA SER A 84 -4.43 -25.52 3.54
C SER A 84 -4.74 -24.99 4.93
N ILE A 85 -5.78 -24.17 5.07
CA ILE A 85 -6.25 -23.66 6.37
C ILE A 85 -6.69 -24.82 7.27
N SER A 86 -7.47 -25.76 6.72
CA SER A 86 -7.98 -26.91 7.48
C SER A 86 -6.86 -27.84 7.94
N CYS A 87 -5.90 -28.16 7.07
CA CYS A 87 -4.76 -29.01 7.39
C CYS A 87 -3.83 -28.36 8.41
N PHE A 88 -3.56 -27.06 8.28
CA PHE A 88 -2.71 -26.35 9.24
C PHE A 88 -3.37 -26.29 10.63
N ALA A 89 -4.68 -26.05 10.69
CA ALA A 89 -5.43 -26.09 11.94
C ALA A 89 -5.44 -27.48 12.59
N ALA A 90 -5.57 -28.55 11.81
CA ALA A 90 -5.48 -29.92 12.31
C ALA A 90 -4.10 -30.24 12.91
N ALA A 91 -3.03 -29.78 12.27
CA ALA A 91 -1.66 -29.95 12.75
C ALA A 91 -1.34 -29.11 14.00
N ARG A 92 -2.17 -28.11 14.36
CA ARG A 92 -1.90 -27.14 15.43
C ARG A 92 -1.55 -27.80 16.77
N SER A 93 -2.21 -28.90 17.12
CA SER A 93 -1.98 -29.64 18.37
C SER A 93 -0.54 -30.19 18.51
N HIS A 94 0.17 -30.34 17.39
CA HIS A 94 1.54 -30.84 17.31
C HIS A 94 2.58 -29.72 17.07
N LEU A 95 2.16 -28.45 17.08
CA LEU A 95 3.03 -27.29 16.90
C LEU A 95 3.29 -26.58 18.23
N THR A 96 4.54 -26.22 18.50
CA THR A 96 4.89 -25.48 19.72
C THR A 96 4.35 -24.05 19.68
N PRO A 97 3.80 -23.52 20.78
CA PRO A 97 3.45 -22.09 20.88
C PRO A 97 4.69 -21.17 20.83
N ASP A 98 5.88 -21.69 21.13
CA ASP A 98 7.13 -20.91 21.21
C ASP A 98 7.75 -20.58 19.84
N SER A 99 7.09 -20.94 18.74
CA SER A 99 7.59 -20.73 17.38
C SER A 99 6.86 -19.60 16.67
N ASP A 100 7.55 -18.48 16.46
CA ASP A 100 7.05 -17.33 15.69
C ASP A 100 6.67 -17.71 14.25
N ARG A 101 7.24 -18.79 13.72
CA ARG A 101 6.93 -19.30 12.37
C ARG A 101 5.47 -19.71 12.24
N VAL A 102 4.87 -20.27 13.28
CA VAL A 102 3.48 -20.75 13.23
C VAL A 102 2.53 -19.58 13.01
N ALA A 103 2.66 -18.52 13.82
CA ALA A 103 1.88 -17.30 13.68
C ALA A 103 2.15 -16.61 12.33
N LEU A 104 3.41 -16.56 11.90
CA LEU A 104 3.78 -15.97 10.60
C LEU A 104 3.11 -16.69 9.42
N VAL A 105 3.12 -18.03 9.39
CA VAL A 105 2.49 -18.80 8.30
C VAL A 105 0.98 -18.60 8.30
N LEU A 106 0.32 -18.64 9.47
CA LEU A 106 -1.12 -18.36 9.57
C LEU A 106 -1.48 -16.97 9.09
N LYS A 107 -0.73 -15.93 9.52
CA LYS A 107 -0.94 -14.55 9.06
C LYS A 107 -0.78 -14.46 7.56
N ARG A 108 0.29 -15.02 6.98
CA ARG A 108 0.51 -15.00 5.53
C ARG A 108 -0.56 -15.76 4.76
N LEU A 109 -0.98 -16.93 5.26
CA LEU A 109 -2.05 -17.72 4.66
C LEU A 109 -3.37 -16.95 4.63
N ALA A 110 -3.72 -16.29 5.75
CA ALA A 110 -4.92 -15.45 5.83
C ALA A 110 -4.87 -14.29 4.84
N LEU A 111 -3.71 -13.62 4.73
CA LEU A 111 -3.51 -12.52 3.79
C LEU A 111 -3.57 -13.00 2.32
N SER A 112 -2.99 -14.15 1.99
CA SER A 112 -3.06 -14.73 0.65
C SER A 112 -4.48 -15.14 0.25
N CYS A 113 -5.28 -15.63 1.20
CA CYS A 113 -6.70 -15.86 0.98
C CYS A 113 -7.44 -14.56 0.67
N PHE A 114 -7.16 -13.51 1.46
CA PHE A 114 -7.78 -12.22 1.26
C PHE A 114 -7.38 -11.56 -0.05
N GLU A 115 -6.12 -11.69 -0.49
CA GLU A 115 -5.65 -11.24 -1.80
C GLU A 115 -6.43 -11.89 -2.95
N LEU A 116 -6.76 -13.18 -2.82
CA LEU A 116 -7.62 -13.88 -3.77
C LEU A 116 -9.02 -13.25 -3.78
N LEU A 117 -9.62 -13.04 -2.60
CA LEU A 117 -10.95 -12.43 -2.47
C LEU A 117 -11.02 -11.00 -3.01
N LEU A 118 -9.92 -10.25 -2.92
CA LEU A 118 -9.82 -8.92 -3.53
C LEU A 118 -9.75 -9.01 -5.06
N SER A 119 -9.07 -10.02 -5.58
CA SER A 119 -8.78 -10.13 -7.01
C SER A 119 -9.90 -10.77 -7.83
N VAL A 120 -10.65 -11.70 -7.23
CA VAL A 120 -11.76 -12.40 -7.89
C VAL A 120 -13.04 -11.60 -7.70
N PRO A 121 -13.72 -11.17 -8.77
CA PRO A 121 -15.03 -10.53 -8.67
C PRO A 121 -16.04 -11.36 -7.86
N GLU A 122 -16.85 -10.70 -7.02
CA GLU A 122 -17.80 -11.39 -6.11
C GLU A 122 -18.80 -12.29 -6.86
N ASN A 123 -19.11 -11.98 -8.12
CA ASN A 123 -20.03 -12.75 -8.97
C ASN A 123 -19.38 -14.00 -9.61
N GLU A 124 -18.06 -14.17 -9.52
CA GLU A 124 -17.35 -15.30 -10.11
C GLU A 124 -17.18 -16.47 -9.13
N ILE A 125 -17.40 -16.25 -7.83
CA ILE A 125 -17.36 -17.32 -6.82
C ILE A 125 -18.78 -17.89 -6.64
N PRO A 126 -19.03 -19.17 -6.97
CA PRO A 126 -20.31 -19.81 -6.70
C PRO A 126 -20.64 -19.78 -5.21
N TYR A 127 -21.91 -19.60 -4.88
CA TYR A 127 -22.38 -19.49 -3.50
C TYR A 127 -22.01 -20.71 -2.65
N GLU A 128 -22.07 -21.92 -3.22
CA GLU A 128 -21.69 -23.15 -2.53
C GLU A 128 -20.20 -23.15 -2.17
N ALA A 129 -19.33 -22.71 -3.08
CA ALA A 129 -17.89 -22.59 -2.83
C ALA A 129 -17.58 -21.53 -1.77
N TRP A 130 -18.31 -20.41 -1.79
CA TRP A 130 -18.22 -19.37 -0.75
C TRP A 130 -18.56 -19.91 0.65
N VAL A 131 -19.70 -20.59 0.76
CA VAL A 131 -20.17 -21.17 2.04
C VAL A 131 -19.17 -22.21 2.55
N GLN A 132 -18.64 -23.06 1.66
CA GLN A 132 -17.61 -24.04 2.01
C GLN A 132 -16.32 -23.37 2.50
N PHE A 133 -15.88 -22.30 1.84
CA PHE A 133 -14.69 -21.56 2.26
C PHE A 133 -14.90 -20.90 3.63
N HIS A 134 -15.99 -20.17 3.82
CA HIS A 134 -16.33 -19.56 5.11
C HIS A 134 -16.37 -20.61 6.23
N HIS A 135 -17.03 -21.75 5.99
CA HIS A 135 -17.12 -22.82 6.98
C HIS A 135 -15.74 -23.43 7.32
N SER A 136 -14.88 -23.59 6.31
CA SER A 136 -13.50 -24.08 6.52
C SER A 136 -12.68 -23.11 7.37
N VAL A 137 -12.79 -21.80 7.10
CA VAL A 137 -12.15 -20.75 7.91
C VAL A 137 -12.70 -20.76 9.33
N GLN A 138 -14.02 -20.92 9.51
CA GLN A 138 -14.66 -20.96 10.83
C GLN A 138 -14.16 -22.13 11.68
N ILE A 139 -14.18 -23.36 11.14
CA ILE A 139 -13.70 -24.55 11.87
C ILE A 139 -12.22 -24.38 12.24
N ALA A 140 -11.40 -23.91 11.30
CA ALA A 140 -9.99 -23.70 11.55
C ALA A 140 -9.75 -22.62 12.61
N HIS A 141 -10.48 -21.51 12.55
CA HIS A 141 -10.42 -20.45 13.55
C HIS A 141 -10.81 -20.99 14.94
N ASP A 142 -11.94 -21.69 15.07
CA ASP A 142 -12.41 -22.25 16.34
C ASP A 142 -11.40 -23.26 16.93
N THR A 143 -10.70 -24.00 16.06
CA THR A 143 -9.63 -24.92 16.45
C THR A 143 -8.41 -24.15 16.94
N LEU A 144 -7.94 -23.16 16.18
CA LEU A 144 -6.76 -22.35 16.51
C LEU A 144 -6.96 -21.47 17.75
N LEU A 145 -8.20 -21.02 17.98
CA LEU A 145 -8.59 -20.20 19.13
C LEU A 145 -8.41 -20.96 20.46
N GLN A 146 -8.61 -22.28 20.47
CA GLN A 146 -8.32 -23.12 21.64
C GLN A 146 -6.84 -23.09 22.05
N TYR A 147 -5.96 -22.70 21.12
CA TYR A 147 -4.53 -22.52 21.33
C TYR A 147 -4.11 -21.04 21.39
N GLY A 148 -5.08 -20.12 21.52
CA GLY A 148 -4.85 -18.69 21.67
C GLY A 148 -4.49 -17.92 20.40
N SER A 149 -4.60 -18.54 19.21
CA SER A 149 -4.36 -17.83 17.95
C SER A 149 -5.63 -17.16 17.44
N THR A 150 -5.52 -15.88 17.10
CA THR A 150 -6.58 -15.07 16.49
C THR A 150 -6.25 -14.68 15.05
N ASP A 151 -5.24 -15.30 14.43
CA ASP A 151 -4.70 -14.88 13.14
C ASP A 151 -5.72 -14.98 11.99
N LEU A 152 -6.72 -15.86 12.12
CA LEU A 152 -7.82 -16.01 11.15
C LEU A 152 -9.04 -15.12 11.45
N GLN A 153 -9.06 -14.36 12.55
CA GLN A 153 -10.24 -13.59 12.99
C GLN A 153 -10.74 -12.63 11.90
N ALA A 154 -9.83 -11.87 11.29
CA ALA A 154 -10.18 -10.91 10.24
C ALA A 154 -10.75 -11.62 9.01
N LEU A 155 -10.12 -12.71 8.55
CA LEU A 155 -10.60 -13.49 7.41
C LEU A 155 -11.98 -14.13 7.68
N LEU A 156 -12.21 -14.62 8.90
CA LEU A 156 -13.50 -15.17 9.30
C LEU A 156 -14.61 -14.12 9.21
N GLN A 157 -14.34 -12.91 9.69
CA GLN A 157 -15.30 -11.82 9.62
C GLN A 157 -15.57 -11.41 8.17
N ILE A 158 -14.54 -11.21 7.37
CA ILE A 158 -14.66 -10.80 5.96
C ILE A 158 -15.50 -11.81 5.17
N THR A 159 -15.26 -13.10 5.38
CA THR A 159 -16.03 -14.16 4.71
C THR A 159 -17.47 -14.26 5.22
N GLY A 160 -17.69 -13.98 6.51
CA GLY A 160 -19.02 -13.95 7.12
C GLY A 160 -19.86 -12.73 6.72
N GLU A 161 -19.21 -11.61 6.39
CA GLU A 161 -19.86 -10.37 5.94
C GLU A 161 -20.22 -10.37 4.46
N GLY A 162 -19.82 -11.40 3.70
CA GLY A 162 -20.17 -11.57 2.30
C GLY A 162 -19.09 -11.10 1.31
N GLY A 163 -17.93 -10.64 1.78
CA GLY A 163 -16.83 -10.29 0.89
C GLY A 163 -15.88 -9.23 1.42
N ALA A 164 -14.81 -9.02 0.66
CA ALA A 164 -13.76 -8.06 0.98
C ALA A 164 -14.27 -6.60 1.09
N TRP A 165 -15.40 -6.27 0.46
CA TRP A 165 -15.95 -4.91 0.42
C TRP A 165 -17.33 -4.78 1.07
N SER A 166 -17.85 -5.85 1.66
CA SER A 166 -19.25 -5.94 2.11
C SER A 166 -19.53 -5.30 3.48
N ASN A 167 -18.50 -4.97 4.25
CA ASN A 167 -18.66 -4.34 5.57
C ASN A 167 -19.33 -2.96 5.46
N SER A 168 -20.43 -2.74 6.20
CA SER A 168 -21.18 -1.47 6.14
C SER A 168 -20.39 -0.22 6.56
N VAL A 169 -19.47 -0.33 7.53
CA VAL A 169 -18.61 0.78 7.98
C VAL A 169 -17.63 1.15 6.88
N LEU A 170 -17.00 0.14 6.26
CA LEU A 170 -16.13 0.34 5.10
C LEU A 170 -16.90 0.94 3.92
N THR A 171 -18.05 0.38 3.53
CA THR A 171 -18.83 0.87 2.40
C THR A 171 -19.21 2.34 2.63
N SER A 172 -19.66 2.68 3.84
CA SER A 172 -19.99 4.06 4.21
C SER A 172 -18.78 4.99 4.10
N LEU A 173 -17.62 4.54 4.58
CA LEU A 173 -16.36 5.28 4.50
C LEU A 173 -15.97 5.54 3.03
N LEU A 174 -15.95 4.51 2.19
CA LEU A 174 -15.51 4.60 0.79
C LEU A 174 -16.50 5.35 -0.12
N THR A 175 -17.77 5.44 0.26
CA THR A 175 -18.81 6.16 -0.49
C THR A 175 -19.05 7.58 0.03
N GLY A 176 -18.28 8.02 1.02
CA GLY A 176 -18.37 9.37 1.59
C GLY A 176 -19.64 9.61 2.43
N GLN A 177 -20.26 8.55 2.92
CA GLN A 177 -21.37 8.68 3.88
C GLN A 177 -20.83 9.05 5.27
N PRO A 178 -21.66 9.69 6.13
CA PRO A 178 -21.25 10.00 7.49
C PRO A 178 -20.86 8.74 8.26
N THR A 179 -19.64 8.71 8.80
CA THR A 179 -19.12 7.61 9.62
C THR A 179 -18.81 8.09 11.03
N ASN A 180 -18.88 7.16 11.98
CA ASN A 180 -18.46 7.37 13.36
C ASN A 180 -16.96 7.01 13.49
N PRO A 181 -16.08 7.94 13.89
CA PRO A 181 -14.63 7.68 14.00
C PRO A 181 -14.30 6.50 14.91
N GLU A 182 -15.05 6.30 15.99
CA GLU A 182 -14.86 5.16 16.90
C GLU A 182 -15.20 3.83 16.24
N GLU A 183 -16.24 3.78 15.39
CA GLU A 183 -16.62 2.57 14.64
C GLU A 183 -15.59 2.25 13.56
N VAL A 184 -15.10 3.27 12.85
CA VAL A 184 -14.01 3.11 11.86
C VAL A 184 -12.74 2.60 12.53
N ASN A 185 -12.37 3.15 13.68
CA ASN A 185 -11.20 2.70 14.44
C ASN A 185 -11.35 1.27 14.96
N ALA A 186 -12.54 0.90 15.44
CA ALA A 186 -12.83 -0.46 15.88
C ALA A 186 -12.74 -1.44 14.71
N TYR A 187 -13.29 -1.08 13.55
CA TYR A 187 -13.22 -1.86 12.32
C TYR A 187 -11.77 -2.08 11.85
N ILE A 188 -11.00 -1.01 11.73
CA ILE A 188 -9.58 -1.06 11.35
C ILE A 188 -8.77 -1.90 12.34
N SER A 189 -9.02 -1.76 13.65
CA SER A 189 -8.34 -2.53 14.68
C SER A 189 -8.69 -4.02 14.63
N LEU A 190 -9.90 -4.36 14.19
CA LEU A 190 -10.39 -5.73 14.15
C LEU A 190 -9.83 -6.52 12.97
N GLU A 191 -9.77 -5.90 11.79
CA GLU A 191 -9.13 -6.52 10.62
C GLU A 191 -7.61 -6.43 10.64
N GLY A 192 -7.06 -5.32 11.15
CA GLY A 192 -5.63 -5.11 11.31
C GLY A 192 -4.92 -4.54 10.07
N GLU A 193 -3.68 -4.10 10.29
CA GLU A 193 -2.88 -3.33 9.33
C GLU A 193 -2.62 -4.06 8.00
N GLY A 194 -2.41 -5.38 8.01
CA GLY A 194 -2.10 -6.13 6.79
C GLY A 194 -3.27 -6.21 5.80
N PHE A 195 -4.50 -6.35 6.31
CA PHE A 195 -5.71 -6.36 5.48
C PHE A 195 -5.99 -4.96 4.91
N MET A 196 -5.80 -3.92 5.73
CA MET A 196 -5.95 -2.53 5.29
C MET A 196 -4.93 -2.16 4.21
N GLU A 197 -3.66 -2.55 4.37
CA GLU A 197 -2.61 -2.31 3.38
C GLU A 197 -2.95 -2.95 2.03
N MET A 198 -3.43 -4.20 2.02
CA MET A 198 -3.87 -4.86 0.79
C MET A 198 -5.05 -4.16 0.12
N ARG A 199 -6.03 -3.68 0.90
CA ARG A 199 -7.17 -2.94 0.34
C ARG A 199 -6.73 -1.62 -0.30
N VAL A 200 -5.86 -0.87 0.37
CA VAL A 200 -5.32 0.39 -0.15
C VAL A 200 -4.58 0.14 -1.47
N LYS A 201 -3.65 -0.83 -1.50
CA LYS A 201 -2.91 -1.22 -2.72
C LYS A 201 -3.83 -1.72 -3.83
N HIS A 202 -4.88 -2.46 -3.48
CA HIS A 202 -5.83 -2.95 -4.45
C HIS A 202 -6.65 -1.81 -5.08
N LEU A 203 -7.17 -0.88 -4.27
CA LEU A 203 -7.90 0.29 -4.77
C LEU A 203 -7.02 1.15 -5.68
N GLU A 204 -5.76 1.35 -5.30
CA GLU A 204 -4.77 2.03 -6.14
C GLU A 204 -4.59 1.33 -7.49
N LYS A 205 -4.36 0.01 -7.49
CA LYS A 205 -4.20 -0.80 -8.71
C LYS A 205 -5.43 -0.74 -9.63
N MET A 206 -6.62 -0.65 -9.05
CA MET A 206 -7.89 -0.52 -9.80
C MET A 206 -8.16 0.91 -10.30
N GLY A 207 -7.29 1.87 -10.00
CA GLY A 207 -7.46 3.27 -10.37
C GLY A 207 -8.44 4.04 -9.48
N GLU A 208 -8.94 3.42 -8.40
CA GLU A 208 -9.85 4.02 -7.42
C GLU A 208 -9.07 4.84 -6.36
N VAL A 209 -8.17 5.70 -6.84
CA VAL A 209 -7.20 6.44 -6.00
C VAL A 209 -7.90 7.26 -4.92
N ALA A 210 -9.04 7.88 -5.21
CA ALA A 210 -9.80 8.67 -4.22
C ALA A 210 -10.25 7.81 -3.03
N LYS A 211 -10.73 6.58 -3.27
CA LYS A 211 -11.09 5.62 -2.22
C LYS A 211 -9.86 5.14 -1.45
N ALA A 212 -8.75 4.90 -2.15
CA ALA A 212 -7.48 4.52 -1.54
C ALA A 212 -6.99 5.60 -0.56
N VAL A 213 -7.06 6.88 -0.95
CA VAL A 213 -6.72 8.03 -0.10
C VAL A 213 -7.58 8.06 1.16
N VAL A 214 -8.90 7.91 1.03
CA VAL A 214 -9.83 7.90 2.17
C VAL A 214 -9.48 6.78 3.15
N LEU A 215 -9.24 5.56 2.65
CA LEU A 215 -8.90 4.42 3.50
C LEU A 215 -7.52 4.57 4.16
N ALA A 216 -6.51 5.01 3.39
CA ALA A 216 -5.17 5.25 3.92
C ALA A 216 -5.19 6.34 5.00
N LYS A 217 -5.95 7.43 4.80
CA LYS A 217 -6.16 8.48 5.80
C LYS A 217 -6.77 7.93 7.09
N ALA A 218 -7.86 7.17 6.97
CA ALA A 218 -8.49 6.54 8.14
C ALA A 218 -7.52 5.65 8.92
N CYS A 219 -6.63 4.93 8.22
CA CYS A 219 -5.57 4.14 8.85
C CYS A 219 -4.52 5.03 9.56
N THR A 220 -4.11 6.16 8.97
CA THR A 220 -3.18 7.09 9.63
C THR A 220 -3.73 7.72 10.91
N GLU A 221 -5.06 7.90 10.97
CA GLU A 221 -5.75 8.49 12.12
C GLU A 221 -6.15 7.45 13.18
N CYS A 222 -6.00 6.16 12.87
CA CYS A 222 -6.33 5.06 13.77
C CYS A 222 -5.24 4.81 14.82
N ARG A 223 -5.55 5.15 16.07
CA ARG A 223 -4.65 4.97 17.23
C ARG A 223 -4.24 3.53 17.53
N PHE A 224 -4.94 2.54 16.97
CA PHE A 224 -4.70 1.12 17.21
C PHE A 224 -3.71 0.52 16.21
N ILE A 225 -3.40 1.23 15.12
CA ILE A 225 -2.37 0.81 14.17
C ILE A 225 -0.98 1.12 14.75
N SER A 226 -0.12 0.10 14.76
CA SER A 226 1.31 0.23 15.10
C SER A 226 2.09 0.94 14.00
N ASN A 227 1.82 0.62 12.73
CA ASN A 227 2.58 1.12 11.59
C ASN A 227 1.98 2.38 10.93
N GLN A 228 1.66 3.41 11.72
CA GLN A 228 1.07 4.66 11.19
C GLN A 228 2.00 5.39 10.20
N ALA A 229 3.31 5.22 10.34
CA ALA A 229 4.30 5.85 9.47
C ALA A 229 4.19 5.35 8.02
N THR A 230 4.06 4.03 7.81
CA THR A 230 3.87 3.48 6.47
C THR A 230 2.54 3.92 5.86
N PHE A 231 1.43 3.89 6.62
CA PHE A 231 0.16 4.42 6.09
C PHE A 231 0.24 5.91 5.75
N ARG A 232 1.03 6.69 6.48
CA ARG A 232 1.25 8.11 6.19
C ARG A 232 2.02 8.30 4.90
N GLN A 233 3.08 7.53 4.69
CA GLN A 233 3.83 7.51 3.42
C GLN A 233 2.89 7.14 2.26
N THR A 234 2.11 6.07 2.38
CA THR A 234 1.14 5.65 1.35
C THR A 234 0.07 6.72 1.11
N PHE A 235 -0.49 7.32 2.17
CA PHE A 235 -1.46 8.40 2.05
C PHE A 235 -0.91 9.58 1.26
N VAL A 236 0.29 10.06 1.60
CA VAL A 236 0.94 11.18 0.91
C VAL A 236 1.28 10.85 -0.53
N PHE A 237 1.76 9.64 -0.79
CA PHE A 237 1.99 9.14 -2.15
C PHE A 237 0.70 9.19 -2.98
N LEU A 238 -0.41 8.65 -2.45
CA LEU A 238 -1.71 8.65 -3.12
C LEU A 238 -2.27 10.07 -3.34
N LEU A 239 -2.03 11.02 -2.43
CA LEU A 239 -2.38 12.43 -2.65
C LEU A 239 -1.66 13.01 -3.86
N CYS A 240 -0.41 12.62 -4.12
CA CYS A 240 0.34 13.09 -5.29
C CYS A 240 -0.31 12.63 -6.60
N HIS A 241 -0.92 11.45 -6.64
CA HIS A 241 -1.67 10.97 -7.81
C HIS A 241 -2.95 11.77 -8.11
N LEU A 242 -3.51 12.45 -7.11
CA LEU A 242 -4.73 13.25 -7.26
C LEU A 242 -4.45 14.70 -7.69
N LEU A 243 -3.19 15.14 -7.71
CA LEU A 243 -2.87 16.52 -8.08
C LEU A 243 -3.21 16.81 -9.55
N PRO A 244 -3.73 18.03 -9.87
CA PRO A 244 -3.79 19.24 -9.03
C PRO A 244 -5.13 19.45 -8.27
N ASN A 245 -5.79 18.38 -7.81
CA ASN A 245 -7.03 18.49 -7.03
C ASN A 245 -6.86 19.39 -5.78
N GLU A 246 -7.81 20.30 -5.56
CA GLU A 246 -7.73 21.30 -4.47
C GLU A 246 -7.76 20.66 -3.07
N GLU A 247 -8.56 19.61 -2.86
CA GLU A 247 -8.61 18.90 -1.58
C GLU A 247 -7.28 18.20 -1.30
N ALA A 248 -6.67 17.59 -2.32
CA ALA A 248 -5.35 16.98 -2.20
C ALA A 248 -4.27 18.02 -1.84
N ILE A 249 -4.30 19.20 -2.46
CA ILE A 249 -3.40 20.31 -2.12
C ILE A 249 -3.62 20.77 -0.67
N MET A 250 -4.88 20.88 -0.23
CA MET A 250 -5.21 21.24 1.15
C MET A 250 -4.69 20.21 2.14
N GLU A 251 -4.87 18.91 1.89
CA GLU A 251 -4.36 17.84 2.74
C GLU A 251 -2.83 17.86 2.81
N ILE A 252 -2.13 17.99 1.67
CA ILE A 252 -0.67 18.14 1.64
C ILE A 252 -0.23 19.34 2.48
N SER A 253 -0.93 20.47 2.39
CA SER A 253 -0.58 21.70 3.14
C SER A 253 -0.68 21.56 4.67
N ARG A 254 -1.40 20.55 5.17
CA ARG A 254 -1.58 20.29 6.61
C ARG A 254 -0.50 19.37 7.19
N LEU A 255 0.34 18.77 6.36
CA LEU A 255 1.41 17.87 6.80
C LEU A 255 2.50 18.63 7.57
N ASP A 256 3.19 17.93 8.48
CA ASP A 256 4.39 18.48 9.13
C ASP A 256 5.54 18.54 8.11
N CYS A 257 6.33 19.62 8.15
CA CYS A 257 7.41 19.80 7.18
C CYS A 257 8.50 18.73 7.31
N LYS A 258 8.77 18.19 8.51
CA LYS A 258 9.74 17.10 8.68
C LYS A 258 9.24 15.81 8.05
N ASP A 259 7.96 15.49 8.23
CA ASP A 259 7.32 14.35 7.57
C ASP A 259 7.43 14.50 6.04
N VAL A 260 7.14 15.68 5.50
CA VAL A 260 7.28 15.93 4.05
C VAL A 260 8.71 15.74 3.57
N LEU A 261 9.71 16.24 4.30
CA LEU A 261 11.12 16.04 3.96
C LEU A 261 11.50 14.56 3.98
N GLU A 262 11.10 13.82 5.03
CA GLU A 262 11.37 12.39 5.16
C GLU A 262 10.72 11.59 4.03
N ILE A 263 9.41 11.78 3.80
CA ILE A 263 8.66 11.08 2.76
C ILE A 263 9.21 11.42 1.38
N THR A 264 9.57 12.68 1.11
CA THR A 264 10.19 13.07 -0.17
C THR A 264 11.52 12.35 -0.39
N CYS A 265 12.36 12.25 0.63
CA CYS A 265 13.63 11.50 0.55
C CYS A 265 13.39 9.99 0.36
N THR A 266 12.38 9.41 1.01
CA THR A 266 12.00 8.01 0.80
C THR A 266 11.60 7.75 -0.65
N LEU A 267 10.70 8.57 -1.20
CA LEU A 267 10.29 8.48 -2.61
C LEU A 267 11.48 8.61 -3.56
N GLU A 268 12.39 9.55 -3.29
CA GLU A 268 13.63 9.71 -4.08
C GLU A 268 14.49 8.43 -4.03
N SER A 269 14.62 7.80 -2.86
CA SER A 269 15.40 6.56 -2.68
C SER A 269 14.78 5.33 -3.33
N GLU A 270 13.45 5.32 -3.47
CA GLU A 270 12.67 4.26 -4.13
C GLU A 270 12.63 4.42 -5.67
N GLY A 271 13.16 5.53 -6.20
CA GLY A 271 13.17 5.83 -7.63
C GLY A 271 11.94 6.59 -8.13
N GLU A 272 11.04 7.00 -7.23
CA GLU A 272 9.84 7.78 -7.51
C GLU A 272 10.13 9.28 -7.61
N GLU A 273 11.13 9.66 -8.42
CA GLU A 273 11.66 11.04 -8.50
C GLU A 273 10.58 12.06 -8.92
N ASN A 274 9.65 11.66 -9.80
CA ASN A 274 8.54 12.51 -10.23
C ASN A 274 7.59 12.82 -9.06
N HIS A 275 7.18 11.80 -8.29
CA HIS A 275 6.29 11.97 -7.14
C HIS A 275 6.97 12.76 -6.02
N ALA A 276 8.25 12.49 -5.75
CA ALA A 276 9.06 13.27 -4.82
C ALA A 276 9.10 14.75 -5.21
N PHE A 277 9.36 15.05 -6.48
CA PHE A 277 9.37 16.42 -6.99
C PHE A 277 8.01 17.10 -6.91
N ILE A 278 6.93 16.40 -7.27
CA ILE A 278 5.55 16.90 -7.19
C ILE A 278 5.15 17.22 -5.74
N LEU A 279 5.41 16.31 -4.80
CA LEU A 279 5.14 16.51 -3.37
C LEU A 279 5.88 17.74 -2.85
N CYS A 280 7.19 17.79 -3.08
CA CYS A 280 8.06 18.85 -2.59
C CYS A 280 7.67 20.21 -3.18
N THR A 281 7.39 20.28 -4.48
CA THR A 281 6.95 21.51 -5.15
C THR A 281 5.59 21.99 -4.64
N THR A 282 4.64 21.07 -4.47
CA THR A 282 3.29 21.38 -3.99
C THR A 282 3.34 21.94 -2.57
N PHE A 283 4.06 21.24 -1.68
CA PHE A 283 4.20 21.67 -0.29
C PHE A 283 4.97 22.99 -0.16
N LEU A 284 6.08 23.15 -0.90
CA LEU A 284 6.83 24.41 -0.95
C LEU A 284 5.95 25.57 -1.43
N THR A 285 5.17 25.37 -2.48
CA THR A 285 4.24 26.39 -3.00
C THR A 285 3.25 26.85 -1.91
N GLN A 286 2.68 25.91 -1.14
CA GLN A 286 1.80 26.23 -0.02
C GLN A 286 2.54 26.96 1.10
N GLN A 287 3.74 26.50 1.47
CA GLN A 287 4.58 27.13 2.48
C GLN A 287 4.89 28.61 2.14
N LEU A 288 5.22 28.88 0.87
CA LEU A 288 5.48 30.24 0.37
C LEU A 288 4.26 31.16 0.48
N GLN A 289 3.08 30.65 0.12
CA GLN A 289 1.82 31.40 0.12
C GLN A 289 1.26 31.64 1.54
N GLN A 290 1.49 30.69 2.45
CA GLN A 290 1.03 30.72 3.84
C GLN A 290 2.04 31.40 4.79
N GLN A 291 3.23 31.76 4.29
CA GLN A 291 4.30 32.42 5.07
C GLN A 291 4.87 31.57 6.20
N ASN A 292 4.74 30.24 6.10
CA ASN A 292 5.33 29.32 7.08
C ASN A 292 6.83 29.21 6.84
N LEU A 293 7.65 29.47 7.87
CA LEU A 293 9.11 29.50 7.77
C LEU A 293 9.80 28.23 8.29
N TYR A 294 9.01 27.25 8.75
CA TYR A 294 9.53 26.03 9.36
C TYR A 294 10.23 25.15 8.32
N CYS A 295 11.51 24.84 8.55
CA CYS A 295 12.34 24.03 7.66
C CYS A 295 12.42 24.54 6.19
N SER A 296 12.19 25.84 5.97
CA SER A 296 12.12 26.40 4.60
C SER A 296 13.41 26.24 3.81
N TRP A 297 14.57 26.35 4.47
CA TRP A 297 15.86 26.18 3.79
C TRP A 297 16.06 24.73 3.35
N GLU A 298 15.83 23.78 4.26
CA GLU A 298 15.96 22.35 4.00
C GLU A 298 15.02 21.90 2.88
N LEU A 299 13.77 22.37 2.91
CA LEU A 299 12.77 22.10 1.87
C LEU A 299 13.16 22.70 0.52
N THR A 300 13.57 23.97 0.50
CA THR A 300 13.98 24.64 -0.75
C THR A 300 15.22 23.99 -1.36
N LEU A 301 16.17 23.55 -0.52
CA LEU A 301 17.37 22.85 -0.95
C LEU A 301 17.07 21.44 -1.49
N LEU A 302 16.16 20.71 -0.84
CA LEU A 302 15.71 19.41 -1.36
C LEU A 302 15.00 19.58 -2.70
N TRP A 303 14.07 20.53 -2.78
CA TRP A 303 13.37 20.90 -4.02
C TRP A 303 14.34 21.21 -5.16
N SER A 304 15.39 22.02 -4.92
CA SER A 304 16.34 22.39 -5.97
C SER A 304 17.13 21.20 -6.50
N LYS A 305 17.51 20.26 -5.62
CA LYS A 305 18.19 19.03 -6.03
C LYS A 305 17.28 18.15 -6.89
N LEU A 306 16.03 17.98 -6.49
CA LEU A 306 15.02 17.24 -7.28
C LEU A 306 14.79 17.90 -8.63
N GLN A 307 14.62 19.23 -8.66
CA GLN A 307 14.48 20.00 -9.91
C GLN A 307 15.65 19.77 -10.87
N ARG A 308 16.89 19.71 -10.35
CA ARG A 308 18.11 19.45 -11.15
C ARG A 308 18.18 18.03 -11.70
N ARG A 309 17.55 17.05 -11.03
CA ARG A 309 17.45 15.68 -11.53
C ARG A 309 16.41 15.56 -12.64
N ILE A 310 15.24 16.17 -12.44
CA ILE A 310 14.17 16.21 -13.45
C ILE A 310 14.62 17.00 -14.69
N ASP A 311 15.31 18.13 -14.49
CA ASP A 311 15.84 18.96 -15.57
C ASP A 311 17.26 19.48 -15.23
N PRO A 312 18.31 18.93 -15.89
CA PRO A 312 19.69 19.35 -15.71
C PRO A 312 20.01 20.77 -16.23
N SER A 313 19.05 21.52 -16.78
CA SER A 313 19.26 22.90 -17.23
C SER A 313 19.35 23.88 -16.07
N LEU A 314 20.44 24.66 -16.00
CA LEU A 314 20.59 25.72 -15.00
C LEU A 314 19.58 26.85 -15.21
N MET A 315 19.26 27.17 -16.46
CA MET A 315 18.29 28.21 -16.78
C MET A 315 16.87 27.82 -16.36
N SER A 316 16.52 26.55 -16.50
CA SER A 316 15.25 26.01 -16.03
C SER A 316 15.11 26.14 -14.51
N LEU A 317 16.15 25.79 -13.75
CA LEU A 317 16.17 26.01 -12.30
C LEU A 317 15.96 27.50 -11.95
N VAL A 318 16.66 28.42 -12.61
CA VAL A 318 16.51 29.86 -12.38
C VAL A 318 15.08 30.32 -12.68
N GLU A 319 14.49 29.89 -13.79
CA GLU A 319 13.11 30.22 -14.14
C GLU A 319 12.11 29.69 -13.10
N ARG A 320 12.30 28.47 -12.61
CA ARG A 320 11.47 27.89 -11.56
C ARG A 320 11.62 28.64 -10.23
N CYS A 321 12.83 29.03 -9.85
CA CYS A 321 13.06 29.90 -8.70
C CYS A 321 12.37 31.26 -8.86
N LEU A 322 12.31 31.83 -10.07
CA LEU A 322 11.59 33.08 -10.33
C LEU A 322 10.08 32.90 -10.14
N GLN A 323 9.52 31.80 -10.64
CA GLN A 323 8.10 31.45 -10.47
C GLN A 323 7.72 31.31 -9.00
N LEU A 324 8.53 30.58 -8.21
CA LEU A 324 8.35 30.46 -6.76
C LEU A 324 8.58 31.81 -6.04
N GLY A 325 9.55 32.60 -6.48
CA GLY A 325 9.83 33.93 -5.94
C GLY A 325 8.66 34.91 -6.16
N ALA A 326 7.94 34.80 -7.27
CA ALA A 326 6.78 35.63 -7.57
C ALA A 326 5.62 35.44 -6.57
N ILE A 327 5.48 34.24 -6.01
CA ILE A 327 4.42 33.89 -5.05
C ILE A 327 4.87 33.97 -3.59
N ALA A 328 6.18 34.07 -3.35
CA ALA A 328 6.74 34.18 -2.02
C ALA A 328 6.31 35.48 -1.32
N LYS A 329 5.71 35.36 -0.13
CA LYS A 329 5.23 36.50 0.66
C LYS A 329 6.20 36.97 1.73
N THR A 330 7.39 36.35 1.86
CA THR A 330 8.38 36.68 2.89
C THR A 330 9.76 36.89 2.28
N VAL A 331 10.56 37.77 2.90
CA VAL A 331 11.95 38.02 2.49
C VAL A 331 12.82 36.78 2.73
N LEU A 332 12.56 36.01 3.79
CA LEU A 332 13.35 34.80 4.09
C LEU A 332 13.22 33.75 2.98
N HIS A 333 12.01 33.53 2.45
CA HIS A 333 11.79 32.63 1.32
C HIS A 333 12.53 33.09 0.05
N LEU A 334 12.48 34.40 -0.24
CA LEU A 334 13.24 34.96 -1.36
C LEU A 334 14.75 34.74 -1.17
N LEU A 335 15.28 34.96 0.03
CA LEU A 335 16.69 34.71 0.33
C LEU A 335 17.08 33.23 0.15
N CYS A 336 16.20 32.29 0.52
CA CYS A 336 16.44 30.86 0.27
C CYS A 336 16.60 30.59 -1.24
N LEU A 337 15.68 31.11 -2.07
CA LEU A 337 15.73 30.93 -3.52
C LEU A 337 16.96 31.60 -4.16
N VAL A 338 17.33 32.82 -3.71
CA VAL A 338 18.55 33.48 -4.18
C VAL A 338 19.78 32.65 -3.85
N ARG A 339 19.84 32.09 -2.64
CA ARG A 339 20.98 31.28 -2.20
C ARG A 339 21.14 30.00 -3.02
N ILE A 340 20.04 29.37 -3.45
CA ILE A 340 20.08 28.24 -4.38
C ILE A 340 20.73 28.67 -5.71
N ILE A 341 20.30 29.78 -6.29
CA ILE A 341 20.84 30.28 -7.56
C ILE A 341 22.32 30.62 -7.44
N GLN A 342 22.73 31.28 -6.36
CA GLN A 342 24.13 31.62 -6.11
C GLN A 342 25.03 30.38 -6.00
N THR A 343 24.48 29.27 -5.48
CA THR A 343 25.22 28.02 -5.30
C THR A 343 25.40 27.29 -6.63
N GLU A 344 24.38 27.30 -7.50
CA GLU A 344 24.34 26.53 -8.75
C GLU A 344 24.89 27.29 -9.96
N VAL A 345 24.70 28.61 -10.00
CA VAL A 345 25.14 29.49 -11.08
C VAL A 345 26.20 30.41 -10.50
N SER A 346 27.47 30.17 -10.86
CA SER A 346 28.63 31.01 -10.51
C SER A 346 28.26 32.49 -10.33
N PRO A 347 28.80 33.22 -9.34
CA PRO A 347 28.29 34.52 -8.86
C PRO A 347 27.98 35.58 -9.93
N ILE A 348 28.60 35.49 -11.11
CA ILE A 348 28.41 36.39 -12.25
C ILE A 348 27.04 36.19 -12.95
N GLY A 349 26.46 34.99 -12.92
CA GLY A 349 25.13 34.70 -13.49
C GLY A 349 23.95 35.08 -12.58
N CYS A 350 24.21 35.57 -11.36
CA CYS A 350 23.20 35.93 -10.36
C CYS A 350 22.59 37.34 -10.58
N PHE A 351 23.25 38.18 -11.39
CA PHE A 351 22.84 39.58 -11.63
C PHE A 351 21.40 39.77 -12.14
N PRO A 352 20.89 38.96 -13.11
CA PRO A 352 19.52 39.11 -13.60
C PRO A 352 18.46 38.80 -12.54
N PHE A 353 18.71 37.80 -11.68
CA PHE A 353 17.77 37.40 -10.62
C PHE A 353 17.77 38.39 -9.46
N LEU A 354 18.95 38.87 -9.04
CA LEU A 354 19.08 39.95 -8.06
C LEU A 354 18.37 41.22 -8.54
N CYS A 355 18.58 41.64 -9.79
CA CYS A 355 17.85 42.76 -10.37
C CYS A 355 16.33 42.54 -10.42
N TRP A 356 15.87 41.33 -10.74
CA TRP A 356 14.44 41.01 -10.78
C TRP A 356 13.80 40.98 -9.38
N VAL A 357 14.46 40.39 -8.39
CA VAL A 357 14.00 40.41 -6.97
C VAL A 357 13.95 41.84 -6.44
N LEU A 358 14.92 42.68 -6.80
CA LEU A 358 14.97 44.09 -6.42
C LEU A 358 13.92 44.95 -7.17
N ALA A 359 13.53 44.57 -8.39
CA ALA A 359 12.49 45.25 -9.18
C ALA A 359 11.07 44.67 -8.97
N GLY A 360 10.94 43.56 -8.23
CA GLY A 360 9.73 42.75 -8.07
C GLY A 360 8.82 43.13 -6.88
N PRO A 361 7.84 42.26 -6.53
CA PRO A 361 6.54 42.62 -5.92
C PRO A 361 6.58 43.27 -4.52
N PHE A 362 7.73 43.31 -3.86
CA PHE A 362 7.90 44.04 -2.60
C PHE A 362 8.16 45.55 -2.79
N GLY A 363 8.40 45.98 -4.02
CA GLY A 363 8.92 47.32 -4.31
C GLY A 363 10.26 47.55 -3.62
N CYS A 364 11.03 48.53 -4.08
CA CYS A 364 12.31 48.92 -3.51
C CYS A 364 12.25 49.47 -2.06
N LYS A 365 11.42 48.92 -1.15
CA LYS A 365 11.17 49.51 0.16
C LYS A 365 11.74 48.79 1.36
N ASN A 366 12.23 47.54 1.29
CA ASN A 366 12.79 46.90 2.50
C ASN A 366 13.87 45.82 2.32
N ILE A 367 14.35 45.52 1.11
CA ILE A 367 15.51 44.62 0.97
C ILE A 367 16.77 45.48 1.07
N ARG A 368 17.33 45.62 2.28
CA ARG A 368 18.66 46.20 2.45
C ARG A 368 19.66 45.35 1.66
N LEU A 369 20.34 46.00 0.71
CA LEU A 369 21.43 45.44 -0.09
C LEU A 369 22.56 44.87 0.79
N ASP A 370 22.65 45.29 2.05
CA ASP A 370 23.61 44.81 3.06
C ASP A 370 23.56 43.28 3.29
N ILE A 371 22.46 42.59 2.93
CA ILE A 371 22.35 41.13 3.03
C ILE A 371 23.09 40.43 1.86
N PHE A 372 23.29 41.11 0.73
CA PHE A 372 23.96 40.57 -0.46
C PHE A 372 25.46 40.92 -0.54
N THR A 373 25.96 41.69 0.43
CA THR A 373 27.35 42.11 0.51
C THR A 373 27.91 41.77 1.88
N HIS A 374 28.25 40.51 2.11
CA HIS A 374 29.25 40.19 3.12
C HIS A 374 30.24 39.19 2.53
N GLU A 375 31.51 39.59 2.60
CA GLU A 375 32.70 38.73 2.53
C GLU A 375 32.55 37.48 3.41
#